data_AF-A0A9D7A0J2-F1
#
_entry.id   AF-A0A9D7A0J2-F1
#
_cell.length_a   1.000
_cell.length_b   1.000
_cell.length_c   1.000
_cell.angle_alpha   90.00
_cell.angle_beta   90.00
_cell.angle_gamma   90.00
#
_symmetry.space_group_name_H-M   'P 1'
#
loop_
_entity.id
_entity.type
_entity.pdbx_description
1 polymer ?
#
loop_
_entity_poly.entity_id
_entity_poly.type
_entity_poly.pdbx_seq_one_letter_code
_entity_poly.pdbx_strand_id
1 'polypeptide(L)'
;MSNISPLEHKISIIAKEIDTGFESYTRHFAQRATLRGWTITLALAYMGFLISIKSNNFLAVLPFAIVLLLFMYIESGEIATMALDGSEVREVEKIFMESDPTKFTVLIQQYEFRDIRLHKQQPSGIRGRIARLKYMLSLGMIAWYSFLLLLVLATYTAIVLRII
;
A
#
# COMPACT_ATOMS: atom_id res chain seq x y z
N MET A 1 17.97 1.92 -40.42
CA MET A 1 17.81 1.21 -39.13
C MET A 1 19.15 1.32 -38.41
N SER A 2 19.26 2.14 -37.37
CA SER A 2 20.50 2.28 -36.60
C SER A 2 20.78 0.98 -35.84
N ASN A 3 21.99 0.44 -35.97
CA ASN A 3 22.48 -0.65 -35.14
C ASN A 3 22.65 -0.11 -33.71
N ILE A 4 21.63 -0.24 -32.88
CA ILE A 4 21.69 0.11 -31.46
C ILE A 4 22.61 -0.91 -30.80
N SER A 5 23.61 -0.45 -30.04
CA SER A 5 24.50 -1.34 -29.32
C SER A 5 23.72 -2.14 -28.26
N PRO A 6 24.11 -3.38 -27.93
CA PRO A 6 23.44 -4.17 -26.90
C PRO A 6 23.33 -3.45 -25.54
N LEU A 7 24.29 -2.57 -25.24
CA LEU A 7 24.30 -1.74 -24.04
C LEU A 7 23.22 -0.65 -24.08
N GLU A 8 23.13 0.11 -25.18
CA GLU A 8 22.09 1.13 -25.37
C GLU A 8 20.69 0.51 -25.35
N HIS A 9 20.54 -0.69 -25.91
CA HIS A 9 19.28 -1.42 -25.84
C HIS A 9 18.93 -1.78 -24.38
N LYS A 10 19.88 -2.31 -23.61
CA LYS A 10 19.67 -2.62 -22.18
C LYS A 10 19.30 -1.37 -21.38
N ILE A 11 20.00 -0.25 -21.58
CA ILE A 11 19.69 1.03 -20.92
C ILE A 11 18.26 1.48 -21.23
N SER A 12 17.82 1.36 -22.50
CA SER A 12 16.46 1.75 -22.88
C SER A 12 15.37 0.90 -22.20
N ILE A 13 15.64 -0.38 -21.94
CA ILE A 13 14.71 -1.27 -21.23
C ILE A 13 14.67 -0.91 -19.74
N ILE A 14 15.83 -0.67 -19.12
CA ILE A 14 15.92 -0.27 -17.71
C ILE A 14 15.18 1.06 -17.48
N ALA A 15 15.33 2.03 -18.39
CA ALA A 15 14.60 3.28 -18.32
C ALA A 15 13.07 3.06 -18.35
N LYS A 16 12.57 2.16 -19.19
CA LYS A 16 11.14 1.78 -19.21
C LYS A 16 10.68 1.07 -17.94
N GLU A 17 11.54 0.30 -17.28
CA GLU A 17 11.21 -0.31 -15.99
C GLU A 17 11.01 0.76 -14.90
N ILE A 18 11.74 1.88 -14.94
CA ILE A 18 11.53 3.01 -14.02
C ILE A 18 10.12 3.58 -14.22
N ASP A 19 9.74 3.89 -15.46
CA ASP A 19 8.42 4.45 -15.77
C ASP A 19 7.30 3.50 -15.32
N THR A 20 7.46 2.21 -15.61
CA THR A 20 6.51 1.16 -15.20
C THR A 20 6.44 1.02 -13.67
N GLY A 21 7.58 1.14 -12.98
CA GLY A 21 7.66 1.13 -11.52
C GLY A 21 6.96 2.33 -10.88
N PHE A 22 7.16 3.53 -11.42
CA PHE A 22 6.43 4.73 -10.99
C PHE A 22 4.93 4.61 -11.26
N GLU A 23 4.52 4.11 -12.43
CA GLU A 23 3.10 3.90 -12.75
C GLU A 23 2.47 2.90 -11.77
N SER A 24 3.14 1.77 -11.49
CA SER A 24 2.70 0.80 -10.49
C SER A 24 2.56 1.44 -9.10
N TYR A 25 3.56 2.20 -8.67
CA TYR A 25 3.52 2.92 -7.39
C TYR A 25 2.33 3.88 -7.31
N THR A 26 2.11 4.70 -8.34
CA THR A 26 0.99 5.66 -8.37
C THR A 26 -0.37 4.96 -8.36
N ARG A 27 -0.50 3.82 -9.04
CA ARG A 27 -1.71 2.99 -9.01
C ARG A 27 -2.01 2.49 -7.59
N HIS A 28 -1.02 1.94 -6.89
CA HIS A 28 -1.20 1.46 -5.52
C HIS A 28 -1.47 2.62 -4.53
N PHE A 29 -0.86 3.79 -4.75
CA PHE A 29 -1.19 5.00 -4.00
C PHE A 29 -2.67 5.42 -4.19
N ALA A 30 -3.16 5.42 -5.43
CA ALA A 30 -4.55 5.75 -5.75
C ALA A 30 -5.54 4.71 -5.17
N GLN A 31 -5.18 3.42 -5.19
CA GLN A 31 -5.95 2.36 -4.56
C GLN A 31 -6.06 2.56 -3.05
N ARG A 32 -4.96 2.92 -2.38
CA ARG A 32 -4.96 3.27 -0.96
C ARG A 32 -5.85 4.47 -0.65
N ALA A 33 -5.79 5.53 -1.45
CA ALA A 33 -6.66 6.69 -1.28
C ALA A 33 -8.15 6.30 -1.42
N THR A 34 -8.46 5.46 -2.41
CA THR A 34 -9.80 4.92 -2.63
C THR A 34 -10.28 4.08 -1.44
N LEU A 35 -9.45 3.18 -0.90
CA LEU A 35 -9.76 2.39 0.29
C LEU A 35 -10.09 3.28 1.49
N ARG A 36 -9.33 4.36 1.69
CA ARG A 36 -9.61 5.34 2.75
C ARG A 36 -10.92 6.09 2.54
N GLY A 37 -11.24 6.47 1.30
CA GLY A 37 -12.54 7.06 0.96
C GLY A 37 -13.72 6.13 1.30
N TRP A 38 -13.58 4.84 0.99
CA TRP A 38 -14.59 3.84 1.34
C TRP A 38 -14.75 3.62 2.83
N THR A 39 -13.65 3.59 3.60
CA THR A 39 -13.72 3.39 5.06
C THR A 39 -14.42 4.56 5.77
N ILE A 40 -14.22 5.81 5.31
CA ILE A 40 -14.98 6.98 5.81
C ILE A 40 -16.47 6.85 5.46
N THR A 41 -16.77 6.56 4.20
CA THR A 41 -18.16 6.41 3.73
C THR A 41 -18.91 5.33 4.52
N LEU A 42 -18.25 4.21 4.76
CA LEU A 42 -18.78 3.12 5.55
C LEU A 42 -18.99 3.51 7.02
N ALA A 43 -18.05 4.24 7.62
CA ALA A 43 -18.20 4.75 8.99
C ALA A 43 -19.46 5.62 9.12
N LEU A 44 -19.65 6.58 8.23
CA LEU A 44 -20.80 7.49 8.25
C LEU A 44 -22.12 6.74 8.03
N ALA A 45 -22.16 5.81 7.07
CA ALA A 45 -23.33 4.97 6.84
C ALA A 45 -23.67 4.12 8.08
N TYR A 46 -22.66 3.57 8.75
CA TYR A 46 -22.85 2.75 9.94
C TYR A 46 -23.34 3.57 11.15
N MET A 47 -22.84 4.80 11.31
CA MET A 47 -23.34 5.73 12.33
C MET A 47 -24.83 6.04 12.10
N GLY A 48 -25.23 6.35 10.86
CA GLY A 48 -26.64 6.56 10.52
C GLY A 48 -27.51 5.34 10.80
N PHE A 49 -27.00 4.14 10.53
CA PHE A 49 -27.66 2.89 10.89
C PHE A 49 -27.84 2.75 12.40
N LEU A 50 -26.78 2.95 13.20
CA LEU A 50 -26.85 2.87 14.67
C LEU A 50 -27.86 3.86 15.26
N ILE A 51 -27.88 5.10 14.78
CA ILE A 51 -28.84 6.13 15.18
C ILE A 51 -30.28 5.66 14.88
N SER A 52 -30.50 5.08 13.69
CA SER A 52 -31.84 4.67 13.26
C SER A 52 -32.41 3.52 14.10
N ILE A 53 -31.57 2.56 14.50
CA ILE A 53 -32.02 1.40 15.28
C ILE A 53 -32.08 1.65 16.78
N LYS A 54 -31.47 2.76 17.27
CA LYS A 54 -31.35 3.09 18.71
C LYS A 54 -30.89 1.91 19.57
N SER A 55 -29.96 1.12 19.03
CA SER A 55 -29.48 -0.09 19.71
C SER A 55 -28.69 0.28 20.95
N ASN A 56 -29.07 -0.29 22.09
CA ASN A 56 -28.33 -0.17 23.34
C ASN A 56 -27.39 -1.38 23.58
N ASN A 57 -27.24 -2.25 22.57
CA ASN A 57 -26.38 -3.42 22.64
C ASN A 57 -25.00 -3.09 22.10
N PHE A 58 -23.96 -3.20 22.93
CA PHE A 58 -22.58 -2.93 22.56
C PHE A 58 -22.09 -3.84 21.42
N LEU A 59 -22.64 -5.05 21.29
CA LEU A 59 -22.35 -5.96 20.19
C LEU A 59 -22.72 -5.38 18.81
N ALA A 60 -23.56 -4.34 18.77
CA ALA A 60 -23.87 -3.62 17.54
C ALA A 60 -22.68 -2.83 16.97
N VAL A 61 -21.53 -2.71 17.66
CA VAL A 61 -20.31 -2.09 17.10
C VAL A 61 -19.36 -3.14 16.50
N LEU A 62 -19.50 -4.40 16.91
CA LEU A 62 -18.59 -5.49 16.53
C LEU A 62 -18.49 -5.73 15.01
N PRO A 63 -19.60 -5.74 14.23
CA PRO A 63 -19.50 -5.94 12.78
C PRO A 63 -18.64 -4.87 12.10
N PHE A 64 -18.75 -3.61 12.53
CA PHE A 64 -17.94 -2.53 11.97
C PHE A 64 -16.46 -2.69 12.31
N ALA A 65 -16.13 -3.08 13.55
CA ALA A 65 -14.75 -3.36 13.94
C ALA A 65 -14.11 -4.47 13.09
N ILE A 66 -14.87 -5.55 12.81
CA ILE A 66 -14.40 -6.64 11.93
C ILE A 66 -14.13 -6.12 10.51
N VAL A 67 -15.03 -5.29 9.96
CA VAL A 67 -14.83 -4.71 8.63
C VAL A 67 -13.61 -3.79 8.58
N LEU A 68 -13.38 -2.98 9.62
CA LEU A 68 -12.16 -2.16 9.70
C LEU A 68 -10.89 -3.02 9.71
N LEU A 69 -10.88 -4.17 10.40
CA LEU A 69 -9.74 -5.09 10.37
C LEU A 69 -9.48 -5.65 8.96
N LEU A 70 -10.53 -5.94 8.19
CA LEU A 70 -10.41 -6.37 6.79
C LEU A 70 -9.79 -5.28 5.91
N PHE A 71 -10.28 -4.03 6.03
CA PHE A 71 -9.70 -2.90 5.30
C PHE A 71 -8.24 -2.65 5.68
N MET A 72 -7.93 -2.74 6.97
CA MET A 72 -6.57 -2.63 7.49
C MET A 72 -5.64 -3.70 6.88
N TYR A 73 -6.11 -4.94 6.78
CA TYR A 73 -5.37 -6.01 6.13
C TYR A 73 -5.14 -5.73 4.63
N ILE A 74 -6.16 -5.27 3.91
CA ILE A 74 -6.06 -4.94 2.47
C ILE A 74 -5.09 -3.78 2.26
N GLU A 75 -5.24 -2.67 2.99
CA GLU A 75 -4.35 -1.50 2.86
C GLU A 75 -2.89 -1.84 3.20
N SER A 76 -2.65 -2.78 4.12
CA SER A 76 -1.29 -3.25 4.42
C SER A 76 -0.62 -3.98 3.25
N GLY A 77 -1.41 -4.65 2.42
CA GLY A 77 -0.95 -5.25 1.17
C GLY A 77 -0.49 -4.18 0.19
N GLU A 78 -1.30 -3.14 0.00
CA GLU A 78 -0.98 -2.01 -0.88
C GLU A 78 0.30 -1.29 -0.45
N ILE A 79 0.44 -0.99 0.85
CA ILE A 79 1.65 -0.33 1.37
C ILE A 79 2.89 -1.20 1.19
N ALA A 80 2.77 -2.52 1.39
CA ALA A 80 3.88 -3.44 1.20
C ALA A 80 4.37 -3.43 -0.26
N THR A 81 3.44 -3.48 -1.23
CA THR A 81 3.78 -3.42 -2.66
C THR A 81 4.38 -2.07 -3.04
N MET A 82 3.80 -0.96 -2.58
CA MET A 82 4.35 0.38 -2.81
C MET A 82 5.76 0.55 -2.28
N ALA A 83 6.06 -0.03 -1.11
CA ALA A 83 7.39 0.05 -0.52
C ALA A 83 8.42 -0.72 -1.35
N LEU A 84 8.03 -1.86 -1.93
CA LEU A 84 8.87 -2.63 -2.85
C LEU A 84 9.11 -1.85 -4.14
N ASP A 85 8.03 -1.44 -4.82
CA ASP A 85 8.12 -0.65 -6.07
C ASP A 85 8.96 0.62 -5.87
N GLY A 86 8.75 1.35 -4.76
CA GLY A 86 9.51 2.55 -4.44
C GLY A 86 10.99 2.28 -4.12
N SER A 87 11.31 1.12 -3.55
CA SER A 87 12.71 0.72 -3.32
C SER A 87 13.43 0.35 -4.61
N GLU A 88 12.73 -0.31 -5.55
CA GLU A 88 13.24 -0.67 -6.86
C GLU A 88 13.50 0.57 -7.71
N VAL A 89 12.53 1.49 -7.78
CA VAL A 89 12.68 2.76 -8.50
C VAL A 89 13.90 3.54 -8.00
N ARG A 90 14.09 3.63 -6.68
CA ARG A 90 15.26 4.32 -6.09
C ARG A 90 16.58 3.62 -6.39
N GLU A 91 16.59 2.29 -6.48
CA GLU A 91 17.79 1.54 -6.84
C GLU A 91 18.20 1.86 -8.27
N VAL A 92 17.24 1.85 -9.20
CA VAL A 92 17.50 2.17 -10.60
C VAL A 92 17.89 3.64 -10.77
N GLU A 93 17.20 4.56 -10.09
CA GLU A 93 17.54 5.99 -10.08
C GLU A 93 19.00 6.22 -9.66
N LYS A 94 19.49 5.52 -8.63
CA LYS A 94 20.90 5.59 -8.21
C LYS A 94 21.87 5.16 -9.31
N ILE A 95 21.51 4.17 -10.13
CA ILE A 95 22.33 3.75 -11.28
C ILE A 95 22.45 4.91 -12.27
N PHE A 96 21.33 5.59 -12.59
CA PHE A 96 21.33 6.72 -13.53
C PHE A 96 21.95 8.01 -12.98
N MET A 97 22.04 8.14 -11.66
CA MET A 97 22.74 9.26 -11.01
C MET A 97 24.25 9.04 -10.87
N GLU A 98 24.77 7.84 -11.17
CA GLU A 98 26.21 7.56 -11.09
C GLU A 98 26.97 8.38 -12.14
N SER A 99 27.88 9.23 -11.65
CA SER A 99 28.62 10.18 -12.50
C SER A 99 29.83 9.56 -13.16
N ASP A 100 30.35 8.44 -12.63
CA ASP A 100 31.49 7.71 -13.18
C ASP A 100 31.04 6.77 -14.32
N PRO A 101 31.49 6.99 -15.58
CA PRO A 101 31.08 6.20 -16.73
C PRO A 101 31.42 4.71 -16.62
N THR A 102 32.53 4.40 -15.94
CA THR A 102 33.01 3.02 -15.77
C THR A 102 32.09 2.30 -14.77
N LYS A 103 31.79 2.93 -13.64
CA LYS A 103 30.86 2.39 -12.64
C LYS A 103 29.45 2.28 -13.20
N PHE A 104 28.97 3.30 -13.92
CA PHE A 104 27.68 3.27 -14.60
C PHE A 104 27.55 2.03 -15.50
N THR A 105 28.54 1.80 -16.35
CA THR A 105 28.54 0.65 -17.27
C THR A 105 28.53 -0.68 -16.52
N VAL A 106 29.31 -0.79 -15.44
CA VAL A 106 29.33 -1.99 -14.58
C VAL A 106 27.98 -2.21 -13.90
N LEU A 107 27.36 -1.16 -13.34
CA LEU A 107 26.04 -1.23 -12.70
C LEU A 107 24.95 -1.66 -13.69
N ILE A 108 24.95 -1.09 -14.90
CA ILE A 108 24.02 -1.49 -15.97
C ILE A 108 24.23 -2.95 -16.38
N GLN A 109 25.48 -3.42 -16.48
CA GLN A 109 25.75 -4.81 -16.81
C GLN A 109 25.28 -5.77 -15.71
N GLN A 110 25.52 -5.41 -14.44
CA GLN A 110 25.13 -6.21 -13.26
C GLN A 110 23.63 -6.13 -12.93
N TYR A 111 22.91 -5.16 -13.48
CA TYR A 111 21.49 -5.00 -13.25
C TYR A 111 20.70 -6.25 -13.72
N GLU A 112 19.97 -6.86 -12.78
CA GLU A 112 19.01 -7.93 -13.03
C GLU A 112 17.60 -7.36 -13.18
N PHE A 113 16.92 -7.68 -14.29
CA PHE A 113 15.56 -7.22 -14.55
C PHE A 113 14.58 -7.71 -13.47
N ARG A 114 13.50 -6.93 -13.28
CA ARG A 114 12.54 -7.15 -12.21
C ARG A 114 11.93 -8.55 -12.24
N ASP A 115 11.57 -9.04 -13.42
CA ASP A 115 10.93 -10.36 -13.57
C ASP A 115 11.84 -11.50 -13.11
N ILE A 116 13.15 -11.38 -13.36
CA ILE A 116 14.16 -12.37 -12.95
C ILE A 116 14.34 -12.33 -11.43
N ARG A 117 14.41 -11.11 -10.85
CA ARG A 117 14.51 -10.94 -9.40
C ARG A 117 13.26 -11.40 -8.68
N LEU A 118 12.06 -11.08 -9.19
CA LEU A 118 10.79 -11.54 -8.64
C LEU A 118 10.65 -13.05 -8.71
N HIS A 119 11.18 -13.73 -9.73
CA HIS A 119 11.22 -15.19 -9.76
C HIS A 119 12.15 -15.79 -8.70
N LYS A 120 13.31 -15.17 -8.44
CA LYS A 120 14.28 -15.61 -7.42
C LYS A 120 13.84 -15.27 -6.00
N GLN A 121 13.21 -14.12 -5.83
CA GLN A 121 12.82 -13.56 -4.53
C GLN A 121 11.36 -13.83 -4.20
N GLN A 122 10.62 -14.49 -5.09
CA GLN A 122 9.17 -14.70 -5.03
C GLN A 122 8.77 -15.00 -3.59
N PRO A 123 8.19 -14.03 -2.87
CA PRO A 123 7.77 -14.22 -1.50
C PRO A 123 6.39 -14.86 -1.56
N SER A 124 6.26 -15.99 -2.26
CA SER A 124 5.04 -16.80 -2.38
C SER A 124 4.74 -17.59 -1.09
N GLY A 125 5.09 -17.02 0.06
CA GLY A 125 5.01 -17.69 1.36
C GLY A 125 5.08 -16.74 2.55
N ILE A 126 5.59 -17.28 3.67
CA ILE A 126 5.52 -16.67 5.02
C ILE A 126 6.16 -15.27 5.07
N ARG A 127 7.25 -15.02 4.32
CA ARG A 127 7.94 -13.71 4.31
C ARG A 127 7.07 -12.57 3.77
N GLY A 128 6.24 -12.82 2.74
CA GLY A 128 5.29 -11.83 2.24
C GLY A 128 4.19 -11.51 3.24
N ARG A 129 3.75 -12.52 4.02
CA ARG A 129 2.79 -12.34 5.11
C ARG A 129 3.38 -11.57 6.30
N ILE A 130 4.65 -11.83 6.66
CA ILE A 130 5.38 -11.09 7.71
C ILE A 130 5.55 -9.62 7.30
N ALA A 131 5.90 -9.33 6.04
CA ALA A 131 6.02 -7.97 5.55
C ALA A 131 4.68 -7.22 5.66
N ARG A 132 3.56 -7.85 5.27
CA ARG A 132 2.21 -7.27 5.44
C ARG A 132 1.88 -7.00 6.90
N LEU A 133 2.16 -7.95 7.80
CA LEU A 133 1.95 -7.78 9.24
C LEU A 133 2.75 -6.60 9.82
N LYS A 134 3.98 -6.40 9.38
CA LYS A 134 4.80 -5.24 9.79
C LYS A 134 4.12 -3.91 9.41
N TYR A 135 3.54 -3.82 8.22
CA TYR A 135 2.85 -2.61 7.77
C TYR A 135 1.46 -2.45 8.40
N MET A 136 0.77 -3.55 8.72
CA MET A 136 -0.43 -3.53 9.57
C MET A 136 -0.14 -2.84 10.90
N LEU A 137 0.99 -3.16 11.52
CA LEU A 137 1.40 -2.58 12.80
C LEU A 137 2.03 -1.17 12.68
N SER A 138 2.01 -0.56 11.49
CA SER A 138 2.52 0.80 11.34
C SER A 138 1.63 1.80 12.09
N LEU A 139 2.26 2.74 12.80
CA LEU A 139 1.55 3.73 13.62
C LEU A 139 0.49 4.50 12.81
N GLY A 140 0.81 4.86 11.57
CA GLY A 140 -0.12 5.57 10.69
C GLY A 140 -1.35 4.75 10.27
N MET A 141 -1.23 3.42 10.19
CA MET A 141 -2.36 2.54 9.90
C MET A 141 -3.23 2.35 11.14
N ILE A 142 -2.61 2.01 12.28
CA ILE A 142 -3.33 1.87 13.55
C ILE A 142 -4.08 3.15 13.88
N ALA A 143 -3.41 4.31 13.80
CA ALA A 143 -4.05 5.60 14.09
C ALA A 143 -5.27 5.86 13.21
N TRP A 144 -5.22 5.54 11.91
CA TRP A 144 -6.33 5.74 10.98
C TRP A 144 -7.55 4.88 11.34
N TYR A 145 -7.34 3.58 11.50
CA TYR A 145 -8.44 2.64 11.79
C TYR A 145 -8.98 2.79 13.21
N SER A 146 -8.11 3.08 14.19
CA SER A 146 -8.54 3.42 15.55
C SER A 146 -9.35 4.70 15.59
N PHE A 147 -8.98 5.74 14.81
CA PHE A 147 -9.77 6.96 14.71
C PHE A 147 -11.20 6.70 14.21
N LEU A 148 -11.36 5.91 13.15
CA LEU A 148 -12.68 5.55 12.62
C LEU A 148 -13.50 4.74 13.62
N LEU A 149 -12.87 3.79 14.31
CA LEU A 149 -13.53 2.99 15.34
C LEU A 149 -13.99 3.87 16.51
N LEU A 150 -13.15 4.79 16.96
CA LEU A 150 -13.48 5.74 18.04
C LEU A 150 -14.65 6.65 17.64
N LEU A 151 -14.76 7.06 16.38
CA LEU A 151 -15.86 7.88 15.88
C LEU A 151 -17.20 7.13 15.96
N VAL A 152 -17.21 5.85 15.55
CA VAL A 152 -18.40 4.99 15.67
C VAL A 152 -18.73 4.71 17.15
N LEU A 153 -17.72 4.46 17.99
CA LEU A 153 -17.91 4.26 19.43
C LEU A 153 -18.48 5.50 20.11
N ALA A 154 -17.98 6.70 19.77
CA ALA A 154 -18.49 7.96 20.30
C ALA A 154 -19.97 8.16 19.91
N THR A 155 -20.33 7.86 18.66
CA THR A 155 -21.72 7.90 18.19
C THR A 155 -22.60 6.92 18.97
N TYR A 156 -22.14 5.67 19.13
CA TYR A 156 -22.84 4.68 19.94
C TYR A 156 -23.04 5.16 21.39
N THR A 157 -22.01 5.71 22.04
CA THR A 157 -22.13 6.22 23.41
C THR A 157 -23.11 7.38 23.52
N ALA A 158 -23.19 8.26 22.52
CA ALA A 158 -24.16 9.36 22.50
C ALA A 158 -25.60 8.84 22.45
N ILE A 159 -25.86 7.78 21.67
CA ILE A 159 -27.16 7.10 21.59
C ILE A 159 -27.52 6.45 22.94
N VAL A 160 -26.59 5.72 23.54
CA VAL A 160 -26.79 5.06 24.86
C VAL A 160 -27.11 6.08 25.96
N LEU A 161 -26.39 7.21 25.96
CA LEU A 161 -26.60 8.31 26.90
C LEU A 161 -27.82 9.18 26.56
N ARG A 162 -28.53 8.90 25.45
CA ARG A 162 -29.69 9.65 24.95
C ARG A 162 -29.39 11.13 24.69
N ILE A 163 -28.15 11.43 24.30
CA ILE A 163 -27.75 12.77 23.86
C ILE A 163 -28.26 13.02 22.43
N ILE A 164 -28.35 11.97 21.62
CA ILE A 164 -28.87 11.94 20.23
C ILE A 164 -29.78 10.72 20.11
#